data_AF-A0A1B6I1B1-F1
#
_entry.id   AF-A0A1B6I1B1-F1
#
_cell.length_a   1.000
_cell.length_b   1.000
_cell.length_c   1.000
_cell.angle_alpha   90.00
_cell.angle_beta   90.00
_cell.angle_gamma   90.00
#
_symmetry.space_group_name_H-M   'P 1'
#
loop_
_entity.id
_entity.type
_entity.pdbx_description
1 polymer ?
#
loop_
_entity_poly.entity_id
_entity_poly.type
_entity_poly.pdbx_seq_one_letter_code
_entity_poly.pdbx_strand_id
1 'polypeptide(L)'
;LAHSPTPNQESRATLLRPKTLVEKARMNVGWLDSSLSIMEQGVREFDTLRLRFKFLCFYDLNPKTDAVRINQIYEQAKWMLLNEELDCTEEEALMFAALQVQVNLQAGLPQPSLDNSSLVS
;
A
#
# COMPACT_ATOMS: atom_id res chain seq x y z
N LEU A 1 -1.99 10.87 -8.62
CA LEU A 1 -2.00 9.82 -7.58
C LEU A 1 -0.57 9.44 -7.25
N ALA A 2 -0.28 8.90 -6.06
CA ALA A 2 1.08 8.45 -5.73
C ALA A 2 1.41 7.22 -6.57
N HIS A 3 2.46 7.32 -7.39
CA HIS A 3 2.90 6.24 -8.27
C HIS A 3 4.32 5.85 -7.86
N SER A 4 4.46 4.79 -7.06
CA SER A 4 5.80 4.27 -6.79
C SER A 4 6.29 3.49 -8.03
N PRO A 5 7.42 3.87 -8.64
CA PRO A 5 7.97 3.12 -9.75
C PRO A 5 8.29 1.70 -9.28
N THR A 6 8.08 0.72 -10.15
CA THR A 6 8.50 -0.65 -9.84
C THR A 6 10.02 -0.65 -9.66
N PRO A 7 10.53 -1.19 -8.54
CA PRO A 7 11.96 -1.21 -8.27
C PRO A 7 12.65 -2.09 -9.32
N ASN A 8 13.81 -1.64 -9.81
CA ASN A 8 14.61 -2.41 -10.74
C ASN A 8 15.07 -3.73 -10.09
N GLN A 9 15.53 -4.69 -10.89
CA GLN A 9 15.86 -6.03 -10.40
C GLN A 9 16.98 -6.03 -9.34
N GLU A 10 17.93 -5.11 -9.46
CA GLU A 10 19.03 -4.92 -8.50
C GLU A 10 18.56 -4.42 -7.14
N SER A 11 17.71 -3.38 -7.12
CA SER A 11 17.15 -2.87 -5.86
C SER A 11 16.29 -3.91 -5.15
N ARG A 12 15.55 -4.73 -5.90
CA ARG A 12 14.79 -5.85 -5.34
C ARG A 12 15.66 -6.89 -4.63
N ALA A 13 16.89 -7.11 -5.10
CA ALA A 13 17.82 -8.07 -4.50
C ALA A 13 18.38 -7.58 -3.15
N THR A 14 18.44 -6.26 -2.95
CA THR A 14 18.92 -5.66 -1.70
C THR A 14 17.85 -5.49 -0.62
N LEU A 15 16.57 -5.71 -0.95
CA LEU A 15 15.48 -5.56 0.01
C LEU A 15 15.47 -6.71 1.02
N LEU A 16 15.37 -6.35 2.30
CA LEU A 16 15.10 -7.29 3.39
C LEU A 16 13.73 -7.97 3.16
N ARG A 17 13.74 -9.29 2.98
CA ARG A 17 12.54 -10.12 2.85
C ARG A 17 12.45 -11.10 4.02
N PRO A 18 11.63 -10.81 5.05
CA PRO A 18 11.43 -11.73 6.15
C PRO A 18 10.70 -12.98 5.64
N LYS A 19 11.33 -14.16 5.76
CA LYS A 19 10.81 -15.42 5.20
C LYS A 19 9.97 -16.19 6.20
N THR A 20 10.35 -16.14 7.47
CA THR A 20 9.66 -16.86 8.54
C THR A 20 8.60 -15.98 9.22
N LEU A 21 7.58 -16.61 9.80
CA LEU A 21 6.56 -15.91 10.59
C LEU A 21 7.18 -15.13 11.76
N VAL A 22 8.27 -15.65 12.35
CA VAL A 22 8.99 -14.98 13.43
C VAL A 22 9.65 -13.69 12.95
N GLU A 23 10.31 -13.72 11.79
CA GLU A 23 10.91 -12.52 11.19
C GLU A 23 9.84 -11.50 10.80
N LYS A 24 8.73 -11.95 10.19
CA LYS A 24 7.58 -11.09 9.87
C LYS A 24 7.02 -10.43 11.13
N ALA A 25 6.86 -11.18 12.23
CA ALA A 25 6.37 -10.66 13.50
C ALA A 25 7.33 -9.61 14.11
N ARG A 26 8.64 -9.81 13.99
CA ARG A 26 9.65 -8.84 14.48
C ARG A 26 9.55 -7.48 13.79
N MET A 27 9.05 -7.40 12.55
CA MET A 27 8.84 -6.13 11.87
C MET A 27 7.78 -5.24 12.55
N ASN A 28 6.91 -5.82 13.38
CA ASN A 28 5.86 -5.07 14.08
C ASN A 28 6.32 -4.37 15.36
N VAL A 29 7.57 -4.54 15.80
CA VAL A 29 8.09 -3.83 16.98
C VAL A 29 8.23 -2.32 16.76
N GLY A 30 8.24 -1.87 15.50
CA GLY A 30 8.40 -0.46 15.14
C GLY A 30 7.12 0.38 15.20
N TRP A 31 5.98 -0.18 15.61
CA TRP A 31 4.75 0.60 15.76
C TRP A 31 4.84 1.50 17.00
N LEU A 32 4.61 2.80 16.79
CA LEU A 32 4.47 3.76 17.88
C LEU A 32 3.21 3.45 18.73
N ASP A 33 3.33 3.69 20.03
CA ASP A 33 2.24 3.71 20.98
C ASP A 33 1.38 4.97 20.75
N SER A 34 0.13 4.78 20.35
CA SER A 34 -0.79 5.88 20.05
C SER A 34 -1.33 6.58 21.30
N SER A 35 -1.05 6.07 22.51
CA SER A 35 -1.40 6.71 23.78
C SER A 35 -0.35 7.72 24.26
N LEU A 36 0.85 7.69 23.68
CA LEU A 36 1.96 8.57 24.01
C LEU A 36 2.23 9.57 22.88
N SER A 37 2.83 10.70 23.22
CA SER A 37 3.30 11.65 22.22
C SER A 37 4.50 11.10 21.43
N ILE A 38 4.75 11.68 20.26
CA ILE A 38 5.91 11.36 19.41
C ILE A 38 7.24 11.62 20.15
N MET A 39 7.30 12.69 20.95
CA MET A 39 8.49 13.09 21.70
C MET A 39 8.82 12.10 22.84
N GLU A 40 7.81 11.61 23.56
CA GLU A 40 7.99 10.62 24.64
C GLU A 40 8.53 9.29 24.12
N GLN A 41 8.34 9.02 22.83
CA GLN A 41 8.81 7.82 22.15
C GLN A 41 10.19 8.03 21.49
N GLY A 42 10.85 9.15 21.77
CA GLY A 42 12.22 9.42 21.35
C GLY A 42 12.40 9.88 19.91
N VAL A 43 11.32 10.15 19.18
CA VAL A 43 11.39 10.69 17.81
C VAL A 43 11.79 12.16 17.86
N ARG A 44 12.81 12.52 17.09
CA ARG A 44 13.41 13.85 17.03
C ARG A 44 12.97 14.60 15.78
N GLU A 45 13.28 15.89 15.76
CA GLU A 45 13.13 16.69 14.55
C GLU A 45 13.94 16.07 13.41
N PHE A 46 13.35 16.08 12.21
CA PHE A 46 13.91 15.49 10.99
C PHE A 46 14.01 13.95 10.95
N ASP A 47 13.54 13.25 11.99
CA ASP A 47 13.40 11.79 11.91
C ASP A 47 12.37 11.39 10.85
N THR A 48 12.63 10.27 10.19
CA THR A 48 11.73 9.71 9.18
C THR A 48 10.82 8.67 9.79
N LEU A 49 9.51 8.92 9.77
CA LEU A 49 8.49 7.96 10.17
C LEU A 49 7.81 7.34 8.94
N ARG A 50 7.37 6.09 9.09
CA ARG A 50 6.62 5.38 8.06
C ARG A 50 5.13 5.38 8.38
N LEU A 51 4.35 6.07 7.56
CA LEU A 51 2.89 5.96 7.62
C LEU A 51 2.43 4.66 6.93
N ARG A 52 1.67 3.83 7.65
CA ARG A 52 1.12 2.55 7.17
C ARG A 52 -0.28 2.33 7.72
N PHE A 53 -1.12 1.61 6.99
CA PHE A 53 -2.39 1.09 7.50
C PHE A 53 -2.10 -0.07 8.45
N LYS A 54 -2.30 0.18 9.76
CA LYS A 54 -2.07 -0.81 10.85
C LYS A 54 -3.20 -1.83 10.96
N PHE A 55 -4.43 -1.36 10.85
CA PHE A 55 -5.63 -2.17 10.98
C PHE A 55 -6.20 -2.42 9.59
N LEU A 56 -6.22 -3.68 9.16
CA LEU A 56 -6.71 -4.10 7.85
C LEU A 56 -8.24 -4.22 7.81
N CYS A 57 -8.94 -3.31 8.49
CA CYS A 57 -10.38 -3.19 8.51
C CYS A 57 -10.75 -1.79 8.01
N PHE A 58 -11.14 -1.71 6.73
CA PHE A 58 -11.38 -0.43 6.05
C PHE A 58 -12.87 -0.10 6.07
N TYR A 59 -13.27 0.79 6.98
CA TYR A 59 -14.64 1.30 7.02
C TYR A 59 -14.90 2.31 5.90
N ASP A 60 -16.07 2.19 5.28
CA ASP A 60 -16.63 3.13 4.29
C ASP A 60 -15.63 3.59 3.23
N LEU A 61 -15.05 2.63 2.49
CA LEU A 61 -14.10 2.95 1.43
C LEU A 61 -14.87 3.35 0.16
N ASN A 62 -14.93 4.66 -0.12
CA ASN A 62 -15.74 5.20 -1.20
C ASN A 62 -14.89 5.73 -2.37
N PRO A 63 -14.94 5.10 -3.56
CA PRO A 63 -14.16 5.51 -4.74
C PRO A 63 -14.36 6.96 -5.18
N LYS A 64 -15.50 7.58 -4.86
CA LYS A 64 -15.82 8.97 -5.25
C LYS A 64 -15.09 10.01 -4.40
N THR A 65 -14.80 9.70 -3.13
CA THR A 65 -14.23 10.65 -2.16
C THR A 65 -12.82 10.26 -1.72
N ASP A 66 -12.50 8.96 -1.79
CA ASP A 66 -11.33 8.38 -1.11
C ASP A 66 -10.20 8.05 -2.08
N ALA A 67 -10.14 8.68 -3.25
CA ALA A 67 -9.15 8.35 -4.29
C ALA A 67 -7.71 8.26 -3.77
N VAL A 68 -7.31 9.17 -2.87
CA VAL A 68 -5.98 9.15 -2.24
C VAL A 68 -5.84 7.97 -1.27
N ARG A 69 -6.81 7.76 -0.38
CA ARG A 69 -6.81 6.66 0.61
C ARG A 69 -6.75 5.31 -0.09
N ILE A 70 -7.59 5.11 -1.11
CA ILE A 70 -7.61 3.90 -1.94
C ILE A 70 -6.25 3.67 -2.60
N ASN A 71 -5.67 4.71 -3.20
CA ASN A 71 -4.36 4.60 -3.84
C ASN A 71 -3.27 4.21 -2.85
N GLN A 72 -3.27 4.76 -1.64
CA GLN A 72 -2.29 4.40 -0.61
C GLN A 72 -2.49 2.97 -0.08
N ILE A 73 -3.73 2.51 0.06
CA ILE A 73 -4.03 1.11 0.43
C ILE A 73 -3.53 0.16 -0.66
N TYR A 74 -3.84 0.47 -1.94
CA TYR A 74 -3.36 -0.28 -3.09
C TYR A 74 -1.82 -0.36 -3.12
N GLU A 75 -1.14 0.77 -2.96
CA GLU A 75 0.31 0.81 -2.94
C GLU A 75 0.89 -0.02 -1.78
N GLN A 76 0.31 0.07 -0.58
CA GLN A 76 0.73 -0.76 0.54
C GLN A 76 0.55 -2.25 0.25
N ALA A 77 -0.61 -2.68 -0.26
CA ALA A 77 -0.90 -4.07 -0.59
C ALA A 77 0.02 -4.60 -1.71
N LYS A 78 0.26 -3.81 -2.75
CA LYS A 78 1.21 -4.10 -3.83
C LYS A 78 2.59 -4.42 -3.27
N TRP A 79 3.09 -3.58 -2.36
CA TRP A 79 4.42 -3.79 -1.75
C TRP A 79 4.46 -4.99 -0.81
N MET A 80 3.37 -5.27 -0.09
CA MET A 80 3.28 -6.46 0.75
C MET A 80 3.35 -7.75 -0.08
N LEU A 81 2.67 -7.79 -1.24
CA LEU A 81 2.73 -8.91 -2.18
C LEU A 81 4.14 -9.07 -2.79
N LEU A 82 4.72 -7.98 -3.30
CA LEU A 82 6.04 -8.02 -3.96
C LEU A 82 7.20 -8.38 -3.00
N ASN A 83 7.03 -8.08 -1.71
CA ASN A 83 8.00 -8.41 -0.67
C ASN A 83 7.74 -9.78 -0.01
N GLU A 84 6.74 -10.54 -0.48
CA GLU A 84 6.33 -11.83 0.10
C GLU A 84 5.91 -11.70 1.58
N GLU A 85 5.44 -10.52 1.99
CA GLU A 85 4.85 -10.30 3.30
C GLU A 85 3.47 -10.99 3.37
N LEU A 86 2.71 -10.94 2.27
CA LEU A 86 1.41 -11.59 2.09
C LEU A 86 1.54 -12.78 1.12
N ASP A 87 1.12 -13.95 1.58
CA ASP A 87 1.11 -15.16 0.77
C ASP A 87 -0.12 -15.17 -0.15
N CYS A 88 0.06 -15.56 -1.40
CA CYS A 88 -1.00 -15.74 -2.38
C CYS A 88 -0.72 -16.96 -3.25
N THR A 89 -1.75 -17.49 -3.89
CA THR A 89 -1.63 -18.56 -4.88
C THR A 89 -1.05 -18.02 -6.19
N GLU A 90 -0.57 -18.93 -7.04
CA GLU A 90 -0.05 -18.57 -8.38
C GLU A 90 -1.12 -17.85 -9.23
N GLU A 91 -2.36 -18.34 -9.22
CA GLU A 91 -3.47 -17.74 -9.96
C GLU A 91 -3.78 -16.31 -9.47
N GLU A 92 -3.78 -16.09 -8.15
CA GLU A 92 -3.95 -14.76 -7.57
C GLU A 92 -2.78 -13.83 -7.93
N ALA A 93 -1.54 -14.32 -7.89
CA ALA A 93 -0.36 -13.54 -8.28
C ALA A 93 -0.44 -13.06 -9.73
N LEU A 94 -0.87 -13.93 -10.66
CA LEU A 94 -1.10 -13.58 -12.06
C LEU A 94 -2.20 -12.52 -12.20
N MET A 95 -3.31 -12.67 -11.46
CA MET A 95 -4.37 -11.68 -11.44
C MET A 95 -3.88 -10.31 -10.91
N PHE A 96 -3.12 -10.30 -9.81
CA PHE A 96 -2.55 -9.06 -9.26
C PHE A 96 -1.59 -8.38 -10.23
N ALA A 97 -0.78 -9.14 -10.96
CA ALA A 97 0.11 -8.61 -11.99
C ALA A 97 -0.69 -7.97 -13.14
N ALA A 98 -1.75 -8.63 -13.62
CA ALA A 98 -2.62 -8.09 -14.67
C ALA A 98 -3.32 -6.79 -14.22
N LEU A 99 -3.86 -6.76 -13.00
CA LEU A 99 -4.48 -5.57 -12.42
C LEU A 99 -3.49 -4.41 -12.30
N GLN A 100 -2.25 -4.67 -11.87
CA GLN A 100 -1.20 -3.65 -11.79
C GLN A 100 -0.91 -3.02 -13.15
N VAL A 101 -0.83 -3.84 -14.22
CA VAL A 101 -0.64 -3.32 -15.59
C VAL A 101 -1.81 -2.41 -15.98
N GLN A 102 -3.05 -2.84 -15.73
CA GLN A 102 -4.23 -2.04 -16.05
C GLN A 102 -4.24 -0.69 -15.32
N VAL A 103 -3.92 -0.68 -14.02
CA VAL A 103 -3.81 0.55 -13.23
C VAL A 103 -2.74 1.49 -13.80
N ASN A 104 -1.57 0.96 -14.17
CA ASN A 104 -0.49 1.76 -14.74
C ASN A 104 -0.86 2.37 -16.10
N LEU A 105 -1.56 1.61 -16.96
CA LEU A 105 -2.05 2.10 -18.25
C LEU A 105 -3.08 3.23 -18.06
N GLN A 106 -3.97 3.11 -17.08
CA GLN A 106 -4.96 4.14 -16.78
C GLN A 106 -4.38 5.36 -16.05
N ALA A 107 -3.30 5.19 -15.28
CA ALA A 107 -2.66 6.30 -14.56
C ALA A 107 -2.09 7.38 -15.50
N GLY A 108 -1.76 7.03 -16.75
CA GLY A 108 -1.31 7.96 -17.79
C GLY A 108 -2.44 8.69 -18.52
N LEU A 109 -3.71 8.35 -18.26
CA LEU A 109 -4.87 8.96 -18.89
C LEU A 109 -5.52 10.00 -17.96
N PRO A 110 -6.21 11.02 -18.51
CA PRO A 110 -7.06 11.90 -17.72
C PRO A 110 -8.10 11.07 -16.95
N GLN A 111 -8.29 11.34 -15.66
CA GLN A 111 -9.32 10.63 -14.91
C GLN A 111 -10.69 10.95 -15.50
N PRO A 112 -11.53 9.93 -15.77
CA PRO A 112 -12.87 10.15 -16.28
C PRO A 112 -13.69 10.94 -15.24
N SER A 113 -14.46 11.94 -15.69
CA SER A 113 -15.41 12.61 -14.79
C SER A 113 -16.48 11.61 -14.39
N LEU A 114 -16.59 11.34 -13.09
CA LEU A 114 -17.68 10.55 -12.54
C LEU A 114 -18.92 11.45 -12.42
N ASP A 115 -19.39 11.98 -13.55
CA ASP A 115 -20.65 12.75 -13.58
C ASP A 115 -21.84 11.80 -13.43
N ASN A 116 -22.60 12.03 -12.37
CA ASN A 116 -23.59 11.11 -11.82
C ASN A 116 -24.98 11.19 -12.53
N SER A 117 -25.02 11.52 -13.82
CA SER A 117 -26.27 11.86 -14.53
C SER A 117 -26.84 10.76 -15.45
N SER A 118 -26.26 9.55 -15.48
CA SER A 118 -26.66 8.51 -16.44
C SER A 118 -27.28 7.24 -15.83
N LEU A 119 -27.76 7.28 -14.58
CA LEU A 119 -28.51 6.16 -13.97
C LEU A 119 -29.96 6.49 -13.62
N VAL A 120 -30.57 7.46 -14.30
CA VAL A 120 -32.03 7.65 -14.28
C VAL A 120 -32.55 7.59 -15.71
N SER A 121 -32.82 6.39 -16.19
CA SER A 121 -33.68 6.09 -17.34
C SER A 121 -34.46 4.83 -17.06
#